data_AF-X0ZP50-F1
#
_entry.id   AF-X0ZP50-F1
#
_cell.length_a   1.000
_cell.length_b   1.000
_cell.length_c   1.000
_cell.angle_alpha   90.00
_cell.angle_beta   90.00
_cell.angle_gamma   90.00
#
_symmetry.space_group_name_H-M   'P 1'
#
loop_
_entity.id
_entity.type
_entity.pdbx_description
1 polymer ?
#
loop_
_entity_poly.entity_id
_entity_poly.type
_entity_poly.pdbx_seq_one_letter_code
_entity_poly.pdbx_strand_id
1 'polypeptide(L)'
;MRLIKESDGKILFVCGPAVVHTGAKKYLVRLINNGYIDVLFSGNALAVHDLESEIFGTSLGISLKSGAVTDEGHGNHLRAINIIKNYGSIKNAIDAGVIKDGIMHALIKNKKEYVLAGSIRDDGPLPEVITDVVEAQDAMRSKLKDIKMALMLATMLHSIAVGNLLPATVETYCIDINPAVVTKLTDRGSFQTRGMVTDIGLFLRDLTNELINVW
;
A
#
# COMPACT_ATOMS: atom_id res chain seq x y z
N MET A 1 -16.24 2.57 7.57
CA MET A 1 -14.95 3.07 8.13
C MET A 1 -15.14 3.92 9.38
N ARG A 2 -15.88 5.04 9.38
CA ARG A 2 -16.16 5.85 10.59
C ARG A 2 -16.64 5.02 11.79
N LEU A 3 -17.71 4.23 11.60
CA LEU A 3 -18.26 3.32 12.61
C LEU A 3 -17.24 2.30 13.17
N ILE A 4 -16.30 1.83 12.34
CA ILE A 4 -15.24 0.92 12.78
C ILE A 4 -14.26 1.66 13.68
N LYS A 5 -13.91 2.90 13.33
CA LYS A 5 -13.05 3.72 14.17
C LYS A 5 -13.73 4.15 15.47
N GLU A 6 -15.03 4.40 15.46
CA GLU A 6 -15.84 4.69 16.67
C GLU A 6 -15.96 3.50 17.63
N SER A 7 -15.77 2.28 17.13
CA SER A 7 -15.81 1.04 17.92
C SER A 7 -14.42 0.45 18.20
N ASP A 8 -13.36 1.26 18.04
CA ASP A 8 -11.96 0.86 18.21
C ASP A 8 -11.50 -0.34 17.35
N GLY A 9 -12.23 -0.63 16.27
CA GLY A 9 -11.85 -1.65 15.30
C GLY A 9 -10.69 -1.19 14.41
N LYS A 10 -9.89 -2.15 13.97
CA LYS A 10 -8.77 -1.89 13.06
C LYS A 10 -9.17 -2.05 11.59
N ILE A 11 -8.57 -1.22 10.74
CA ILE A 11 -8.75 -1.27 9.29
C ILE A 11 -7.43 -1.62 8.60
N LEU A 12 -7.47 -2.67 7.79
CA LEU A 12 -6.35 -3.16 6.99
C LEU A 12 -6.46 -2.62 5.56
N PHE A 13 -5.34 -2.17 5.01
CA PHE A 13 -5.18 -1.88 3.59
C PHE A 13 -4.16 -2.83 2.96
N VAL A 14 -4.50 -3.41 1.81
CA VAL A 14 -3.61 -4.24 0.98
C VAL A 14 -3.39 -3.49 -0.32
N CYS A 15 -2.19 -2.95 -0.54
CA CYS A 15 -1.96 -1.98 -1.61
C CYS A 15 -0.94 -2.47 -2.64
N GLY A 16 -1.23 -2.28 -3.93
CA GLY A 16 -0.27 -2.48 -5.02
C GLY A 16 0.43 -1.20 -5.46
N PRO A 17 1.52 -1.31 -6.25
CA PRO A 17 2.28 -0.15 -6.73
C PRO A 17 1.47 0.78 -7.65
N ALA A 18 0.37 0.29 -8.23
CA ALA A 18 -0.58 1.11 -8.99
C ALA A 18 -1.16 2.29 -8.19
N VAL A 19 -1.19 2.22 -6.85
CA VAL A 19 -1.54 3.37 -5.99
C VAL A 19 -0.59 4.54 -6.19
N VAL A 20 0.70 4.27 -6.41
CA VAL A 20 1.71 5.31 -6.69
C VAL A 20 1.63 5.75 -8.14
N HIS A 21 1.56 4.80 -9.08
CA HIS A 21 1.54 5.09 -10.52
C HIS A 21 0.35 5.97 -10.95
N THR A 22 -0.80 5.84 -10.29
CA THR A 22 -1.99 6.67 -10.54
C THR A 22 -1.97 8.02 -9.82
N GLY A 23 -0.89 8.35 -9.11
CA GLY A 23 -0.77 9.57 -8.30
C GLY A 23 -1.64 9.57 -7.04
N ALA A 24 -2.18 8.40 -6.64
CA ALA A 24 -3.09 8.26 -5.52
C ALA A 24 -2.40 8.22 -4.15
N LYS A 25 -1.05 8.14 -4.11
CA LYS A 25 -0.27 8.07 -2.87
C LYS A 25 -0.66 9.13 -1.83
N LYS A 26 -0.94 10.37 -2.29
CA LYS A 26 -1.30 11.50 -1.42
C LYS A 26 -2.60 11.25 -0.64
N TYR A 27 -3.54 10.53 -1.23
CA TYR A 27 -4.80 10.17 -0.58
C TYR A 27 -4.57 9.10 0.48
N LEU A 28 -3.72 8.11 0.19
CA LEU A 28 -3.34 7.09 1.17
C LEU A 28 -2.60 7.71 2.36
N VAL A 29 -1.67 8.63 2.12
CA VAL A 29 -0.98 9.41 3.19
C VAL A 29 -1.98 10.17 4.05
N ARG A 30 -2.98 10.83 3.45
CA ARG A 30 -4.05 11.52 4.20
C ARG A 30 -4.86 10.56 5.06
N LEU A 31 -5.23 9.39 4.54
CA LEU A 31 -5.96 8.36 5.30
C LEU A 31 -5.13 7.81 6.48
N ILE A 32 -3.81 7.59 6.28
CA ILE A 32 -2.89 7.17 7.35
C ILE A 32 -2.85 8.24 8.45
N ASN A 33 -2.60 9.50 8.08
CA ASN A 33 -2.48 10.62 9.01
C ASN A 33 -3.78 10.91 9.79
N ASN A 34 -4.93 10.55 9.23
CA ASN A 34 -6.24 10.68 9.89
C ASN A 34 -6.69 9.40 10.60
N GLY A 35 -5.80 8.41 10.77
CA GLY A 35 -6.07 7.22 11.58
C GLY A 35 -7.03 6.20 10.95
N TYR A 36 -7.33 6.32 9.65
CA TYR A 36 -8.19 5.38 8.92
C TYR A 36 -7.46 4.12 8.44
N ILE A 37 -6.14 4.09 8.55
CA ILE A 37 -5.29 2.94 8.21
C ILE A 37 -4.52 2.55 9.46
N ASP A 38 -4.76 1.33 9.95
CA ASP A 38 -4.10 0.79 11.15
C ASP A 38 -2.99 -0.18 10.77
N VAL A 39 -3.23 -0.97 9.72
CA VAL A 39 -2.29 -1.96 9.18
C VAL A 39 -2.22 -1.83 7.66
N LEU A 40 -1.03 -1.94 7.07
CA LEU A 40 -0.82 -1.96 5.62
C LEU A 40 -0.01 -3.19 5.17
N PHE A 41 -0.54 -3.98 4.25
CA PHE A 41 0.22 -5.06 3.60
C PHE A 41 0.52 -4.68 2.15
N SER A 42 1.76 -4.91 1.73
CA SER A 42 2.20 -4.68 0.36
C SER A 42 3.44 -5.53 0.07
N GLY A 43 4.16 -5.19 -1.01
CA GLY A 43 5.47 -5.74 -1.34
C GLY A 43 6.45 -4.65 -1.74
N ASN A 44 7.66 -5.06 -2.13
CA ASN A 44 8.79 -4.17 -2.45
C ASN A 44 8.41 -3.04 -3.41
N ALA A 45 7.72 -3.36 -4.51
CA ALA A 45 7.42 -2.39 -5.56
C ALA A 45 6.65 -1.15 -5.08
N LEU A 46 5.66 -1.28 -4.20
CA LEU A 46 4.92 -0.12 -3.69
C LEU A 46 5.86 0.80 -2.90
N ALA A 47 6.64 0.22 -1.99
CA ALA A 47 7.56 0.98 -1.16
C ALA A 47 8.65 1.63 -1.99
N VAL A 48 9.23 0.92 -2.97
CA VAL A 48 10.25 1.46 -3.87
C VAL A 48 9.70 2.64 -4.67
N HIS A 49 8.51 2.52 -5.27
CA HIS A 49 7.96 3.63 -6.07
C HIS A 49 7.47 4.79 -5.22
N ASP A 50 7.01 4.55 -3.99
CA ASP A 50 6.73 5.62 -3.04
C ASP A 50 8.02 6.42 -2.74
N LEU A 51 9.11 5.73 -2.43
CA LEU A 51 10.40 6.36 -2.14
C LEU A 51 11.04 7.02 -3.36
N GLU A 52 10.98 6.38 -4.54
CA GLU A 52 11.39 6.97 -5.82
C GLU A 52 10.68 8.31 -6.06
N SER A 53 9.37 8.34 -5.79
CA SER A 53 8.58 9.55 -6.01
C SER A 53 8.90 10.68 -5.04
N GLU A 54 9.41 10.37 -3.85
CA GLU A 54 9.87 11.37 -2.87
C GLU A 54 11.27 11.88 -3.20
N ILE A 55 12.18 11.00 -3.63
CA ILE A 55 13.57 11.37 -3.92
C ILE A 55 13.69 12.06 -5.27
N PHE A 56 12.99 11.58 -6.29
CA PHE A 56 13.18 11.99 -7.69
C PHE A 56 11.93 12.62 -8.32
N GLY A 57 10.78 12.61 -7.64
CA GLY A 57 9.52 13.11 -8.21
C GLY A 57 8.94 12.23 -9.32
N THR A 58 9.44 11.00 -9.47
CA THR A 58 9.05 10.05 -10.54
C THR A 58 8.47 8.75 -10.01
N SER A 59 7.75 8.04 -10.86
CA SER A 59 7.45 6.62 -10.67
C SER A 59 7.72 5.89 -11.98
N LEU A 60 8.61 4.89 -11.95
CA LEU A 60 9.15 4.24 -13.15
C LEU A 60 9.75 5.24 -14.15
N GLY A 61 10.38 6.31 -13.65
CA GLY A 61 10.96 7.35 -14.50
C GLY A 61 9.95 8.29 -15.16
N ILE A 62 8.66 8.17 -14.87
CA ILE A 62 7.63 9.11 -15.32
C ILE A 62 7.43 10.16 -14.24
N SER A 63 7.53 11.44 -14.60
CA SER A 63 7.26 12.55 -13.69
C SER A 63 5.82 12.52 -13.21
N LEU A 64 5.62 12.49 -11.89
CA LEU A 64 4.27 12.53 -11.31
C LEU A 64 3.60 13.89 -11.47
N LYS A 65 4.35 14.94 -11.81
CA LYS A 65 3.82 16.29 -12.03
C LYS A 65 3.34 16.52 -13.46
N SER A 66 4.12 16.05 -14.45
CA SER A 66 3.86 16.32 -15.87
C SER A 66 3.37 15.11 -16.66
N GLY A 67 3.45 13.90 -16.12
CA GLY A 67 3.16 12.65 -16.84
C GLY A 67 4.17 12.33 -17.95
N ALA A 68 5.24 13.12 -18.09
CA ALA A 68 6.27 12.92 -19.10
C ALA A 68 7.39 11.99 -18.60
N VAL A 69 8.01 11.28 -19.54
CA VAL A 69 9.24 10.52 -19.27
C VAL A 69 10.36 11.49 -18.91
N THR A 70 11.09 11.17 -17.83
CA THR A 70 12.27 11.93 -17.39
C THR A 70 13.55 11.34 -17.98
N ASP A 71 14.54 12.20 -18.19
CA ASP A 71 15.85 11.77 -18.67
C ASP A 71 16.50 10.79 -17.67
N GLU A 72 17.03 9.69 -18.19
CA GLU A 72 17.50 8.52 -17.41
C GLU A 72 16.54 8.00 -16.32
N GLY A 73 15.24 8.27 -16.45
CA GLY A 73 14.25 7.96 -15.42
C GLY A 73 14.11 6.47 -15.12
N HIS A 74 14.43 5.60 -16.08
CA HIS A 74 14.39 4.15 -15.90
C HIS A 74 15.26 3.66 -14.73
N GLY A 75 16.32 4.41 -14.36
CA GLY A 75 17.23 4.05 -13.27
C GLY A 75 16.80 4.57 -11.90
N ASN A 76 15.77 5.42 -11.81
CA ASN A 76 15.43 6.12 -10.57
C ASN A 76 15.01 5.18 -9.44
N HIS A 77 14.23 4.14 -9.75
CA HIS A 77 13.82 3.15 -8.75
C HIS A 77 15.04 2.37 -8.19
N LEU A 78 16.02 2.01 -9.02
CA LEU A 78 17.27 1.38 -8.57
C LEU A 78 18.12 2.33 -7.72
N ARG A 79 18.21 3.61 -8.10
CA ARG A 79 18.88 4.64 -7.30
C ARG A 79 18.20 4.82 -5.94
N ALA A 80 16.86 4.82 -5.90
CA ALA A 80 16.09 4.89 -4.67
C ALA A 80 16.39 3.69 -3.76
N ILE A 81 16.38 2.46 -4.30
CA ILE A 81 16.77 1.25 -3.57
C ILE A 81 18.17 1.39 -2.97
N ASN A 82 19.16 1.82 -3.77
CA ASN A 82 20.54 1.96 -3.32
C ASN A 82 20.69 3.01 -2.21
N ILE A 83 19.97 4.13 -2.31
CA ILE A 83 19.95 5.15 -1.25
C ILE A 83 19.46 4.53 0.06
N ILE A 84 18.33 3.82 0.05
CA ILE A 84 17.78 3.21 1.26
C ILE A 84 18.72 2.15 1.83
N LYS A 85 19.32 1.31 0.97
CA LYS A 85 20.34 0.34 1.39
C LYS A 85 21.55 1.01 2.03
N ASN A 86 22.00 2.15 1.52
CA ASN A 86 23.12 2.91 2.10
C ASN A 86 22.79 3.44 3.50
N TYR A 87 21.52 3.80 3.77
CA TYR A 87 21.06 4.16 5.13
C TYR A 87 20.74 2.93 6.01
N GLY A 88 20.70 1.73 5.43
CA GLY A 88 20.40 0.47 6.11
C GLY A 88 18.91 0.23 6.40
N SER A 89 18.06 1.26 6.34
CA SER A 89 16.60 1.15 6.47
C SER A 89 15.91 2.42 5.98
N ILE A 90 14.62 2.31 5.63
CA ILE A 90 13.71 3.43 5.37
C ILE A 90 13.64 4.35 6.58
N LYS A 91 13.58 3.79 7.80
CA LYS A 91 13.54 4.59 9.03
C LYS A 91 14.77 5.48 9.16
N ASN A 92 15.96 4.94 8.93
CA ASN A 92 17.20 5.71 8.99
C ASN A 92 17.24 6.79 7.90
N ALA A 93 16.74 6.50 6.70
CA ALA A 93 16.64 7.49 5.63
C ALA A 93 15.67 8.64 5.96
N ILE A 94 14.58 8.36 6.69
CA ILE A 94 13.67 9.37 7.24
C ILE A 94 14.36 10.19 8.32
N ASP A 95 15.02 9.53 9.29
CA ASP A 95 15.71 10.20 10.39
C ASP A 95 16.85 11.11 9.89
N ALA A 96 17.50 10.73 8.79
CA ALA A 96 18.51 11.53 8.10
C ALA A 96 17.93 12.66 7.22
N GLY A 97 16.60 12.77 7.10
CA GLY A 97 15.90 13.79 6.34
C GLY A 97 15.93 13.61 4.82
N VAL A 98 16.30 12.43 4.32
CA VAL A 98 16.28 12.10 2.88
C VAL A 98 14.85 11.86 2.40
N ILE A 99 14.05 11.18 3.22
CA ILE A 99 12.63 10.95 2.98
C ILE A 99 11.82 11.84 3.92
N LYS A 100 11.03 12.75 3.36
CA LYS A 100 10.30 13.79 4.13
C LYS A 100 8.78 13.64 4.08
N ASP A 101 8.28 12.88 3.10
CA ASP A 101 6.85 12.57 2.94
C ASP A 101 6.71 11.18 2.30
N GLY A 102 5.49 10.78 1.95
CA GLY A 102 5.18 9.51 1.31
C GLY A 102 4.49 8.51 2.21
N ILE A 103 4.02 7.40 1.61
CA ILE A 103 3.30 6.32 2.30
C ILE A 103 4.16 5.72 3.40
N MET A 104 5.41 5.34 3.09
CA MET A 104 6.30 4.70 4.05
C MET A 104 6.67 5.65 5.20
N HIS A 105 6.89 6.93 4.89
CA HIS A 105 7.09 7.97 5.90
C HIS A 105 5.87 8.12 6.80
N ALA A 106 4.67 8.21 6.23
CA ALA A 106 3.43 8.32 7.01
C ALA A 106 3.20 7.10 7.91
N LEU A 107 3.44 5.89 7.43
CA LEU A 107 3.33 4.66 8.24
C LEU A 107 4.27 4.69 9.44
N ILE A 108 5.55 5.00 9.23
CA ILE A 108 6.58 5.03 10.28
C ILE A 108 6.28 6.16 11.29
N LYS A 109 5.99 7.37 10.80
CA LYS A 109 5.70 8.54 11.64
C LYS A 109 4.48 8.31 12.54
N ASN A 110 3.43 7.70 12.01
CA ASN A 110 2.19 7.40 12.76
C ASN A 110 2.24 6.05 13.49
N LYS A 111 3.39 5.37 13.51
CA LYS A 111 3.59 4.07 14.16
C LYS A 111 2.56 3.03 13.72
N LYS A 112 2.19 3.04 12.44
CA LYS A 112 1.27 2.07 11.84
C LYS A 112 2.00 0.79 11.51
N GLU A 113 1.30 -0.33 11.64
CA GLU A 113 1.89 -1.63 11.32
C GLU A 113 1.92 -1.82 9.81
N TYR A 114 2.99 -2.41 9.29
CA TYR A 114 3.04 -2.82 7.90
C TYR A 114 3.84 -4.10 7.69
N VAL A 115 3.61 -4.74 6.55
CA VAL A 115 4.40 -5.89 6.05
C VAL A 115 4.68 -5.68 4.58
N LEU A 116 5.95 -5.77 4.21
CA LEU A 116 6.39 -5.82 2.81
C LEU A 116 6.82 -7.26 2.49
N ALA A 117 5.97 -8.00 1.81
CA ALA A 117 6.29 -9.35 1.36
C ALA A 117 7.12 -9.32 0.07
N GLY A 118 8.17 -10.13 0.06
CA GLY A 118 9.04 -10.32 -1.08
C GLY A 118 8.34 -11.07 -2.22
N SER A 119 8.84 -10.86 -3.42
CA SER A 119 8.38 -11.46 -4.66
C SER A 119 9.57 -11.78 -5.56
N ILE A 120 9.42 -12.81 -6.40
CA ILE A 120 10.45 -13.23 -7.37
C ILE A 120 10.81 -12.16 -8.41
N ARG A 121 10.05 -11.07 -8.50
CA ARG A 121 10.29 -9.94 -9.41
C ARG A 121 11.00 -8.75 -8.76
N ASP A 122 11.33 -8.84 -7.48
CA ASP A 122 11.78 -7.68 -6.73
C ASP A 122 13.19 -7.24 -7.13
N ASP A 123 13.33 -5.97 -7.51
CA ASP A 123 14.61 -5.30 -7.62
C ASP A 123 15.10 -4.90 -6.22
N GLY A 124 16.37 -5.15 -5.91
CA GLY A 124 16.97 -4.79 -4.62
C GLY A 124 17.08 -5.98 -3.66
N PRO A 125 16.04 -6.34 -2.90
CA PRO A 125 14.90 -5.53 -2.45
C PRO A 125 15.30 -4.49 -1.38
N LEU A 126 14.33 -3.71 -0.86
CA LEU A 126 14.54 -2.85 0.30
C LEU A 126 14.82 -3.68 1.58
N PRO A 127 15.58 -3.15 2.57
CA PRO A 127 15.90 -3.87 3.81
C PRO A 127 14.68 -4.37 4.61
N GLU A 128 13.55 -3.67 4.52
CA GLU A 128 12.30 -4.00 5.21
C GLU A 128 11.51 -5.16 4.59
N VAL A 129 11.93 -5.64 3.40
CA VAL A 129 11.20 -6.68 2.67
C VAL A 129 11.51 -8.05 3.27
N ILE A 130 10.47 -8.77 3.67
CA ILE A 130 10.58 -10.14 4.12
C ILE A 130 10.62 -11.04 2.88
N THR A 131 11.80 -11.54 2.54
CA THR A 131 12.01 -12.35 1.32
C THR A 131 11.54 -13.79 1.46
N ASP A 132 11.54 -14.34 2.67
CA ASP A 132 10.95 -15.65 2.93
C ASP A 132 9.42 -15.55 2.92
N VAL A 133 8.79 -16.28 2.00
CA VAL A 133 7.33 -16.20 1.79
C VAL A 133 6.53 -16.79 2.95
N VAL A 134 7.09 -17.75 3.68
CA VAL A 134 6.43 -18.36 4.85
C VAL A 134 6.49 -17.37 6.01
N GLU A 135 7.67 -16.79 6.26
CA GLU A 135 7.82 -15.72 7.26
C GLU A 135 6.94 -14.51 6.95
N ALA A 136 6.86 -14.09 5.69
CA ALA A 136 6.01 -12.99 5.27
C ALA A 136 4.52 -13.29 5.52
N GLN A 137 4.08 -14.53 5.27
CA GLN A 137 2.71 -14.96 5.55
C GLN A 137 2.42 -14.98 7.06
N ASP A 138 3.34 -15.48 7.88
CA ASP A 138 3.19 -15.51 9.33
C ASP A 138 3.18 -14.10 9.92
N ALA A 139 4.04 -13.21 9.40
CA ALA A 139 4.03 -11.79 9.75
C ALA A 139 2.68 -11.13 9.41
N MET A 140 2.13 -11.37 8.23
CA MET A 140 0.78 -10.89 7.86
C MET A 140 -0.28 -11.44 8.82
N ARG A 141 -0.30 -12.77 9.05
CA ARG A 141 -1.29 -13.43 9.91
C ARG A 141 -1.27 -12.87 11.34
N SER A 142 -0.07 -12.63 11.91
CA SER A 142 0.08 -12.09 13.26
C SER A 142 -0.54 -10.70 13.45
N LYS A 143 -0.69 -9.94 12.36
CA LYS A 143 -1.20 -8.56 12.34
C LYS A 143 -2.68 -8.45 11.99
N LEU A 144 -3.39 -9.57 11.87
CA LEU A 144 -4.83 -9.59 11.57
C LEU A 144 -5.73 -9.48 12.81
N LYS A 145 -5.16 -9.48 14.01
CA LYS A 145 -5.94 -9.35 15.24
C LYS A 145 -6.70 -8.02 15.26
N ASP A 146 -7.98 -8.09 15.60
CA ASP A 146 -8.91 -6.96 15.72
C ASP A 146 -9.21 -6.20 14.42
N ILE A 147 -8.75 -6.70 13.27
CA ILE A 147 -9.18 -6.19 11.96
C ILE A 147 -10.69 -6.45 11.79
N LYS A 148 -11.44 -5.40 11.46
CA LYS A 148 -12.88 -5.46 11.17
C LYS A 148 -13.20 -5.21 9.71
N MET A 149 -12.27 -4.57 8.99
CA MET A 149 -12.41 -4.27 7.57
C MET A 149 -11.07 -4.34 6.85
N ALA A 150 -11.08 -4.88 5.64
CA ALA A 150 -9.93 -4.95 4.75
C ALA A 150 -10.27 -4.31 3.38
N LEU A 151 -9.42 -3.39 2.93
CA LEU A 151 -9.48 -2.82 1.59
C LEU A 151 -8.32 -3.36 0.75
N MET A 152 -8.64 -4.03 -0.35
CA MET A 152 -7.73 -4.66 -1.28
C MET A 152 -7.64 -3.82 -2.55
N LEU A 153 -6.51 -3.14 -2.75
CA LEU A 153 -6.35 -2.03 -3.68
C LEU A 153 -5.31 -2.34 -4.75
N ALA A 154 -5.78 -2.66 -5.97
CA ALA A 154 -4.98 -2.81 -7.18
C ALA A 154 -3.78 -3.77 -7.03
N THR A 155 -3.99 -4.91 -6.37
CA THR A 155 -2.95 -5.94 -6.22
C THR A 155 -3.53 -7.35 -6.15
N MET A 156 -3.56 -8.05 -7.29
CA MET A 156 -4.10 -9.41 -7.34
C MET A 156 -3.40 -10.37 -6.36
N LEU A 157 -2.07 -10.46 -6.39
CA LEU A 157 -1.30 -11.43 -5.61
C LEU A 157 -1.49 -11.25 -4.10
N HIS A 158 -1.26 -10.03 -3.59
CA HIS A 158 -1.37 -9.78 -2.15
C HIS A 158 -2.83 -9.85 -1.69
N SER A 159 -3.79 -9.38 -2.49
CA SER A 159 -5.21 -9.46 -2.12
C SER A 159 -5.67 -10.91 -2.00
N ILE A 160 -5.24 -11.79 -2.92
CA ILE A 160 -5.51 -13.23 -2.87
C ILE A 160 -4.87 -13.88 -1.64
N ALA A 161 -3.61 -13.54 -1.35
CA ALA A 161 -2.89 -14.06 -0.20
C ALA A 161 -3.57 -13.64 1.12
N VAL A 162 -3.91 -12.37 1.26
CA VAL A 162 -4.57 -11.83 2.46
C VAL A 162 -5.98 -12.37 2.60
N GLY A 163 -6.74 -12.50 1.51
CA GLY A 163 -8.07 -13.11 1.53
C GLY A 163 -8.07 -14.53 2.09
N ASN A 164 -6.99 -15.30 1.91
CA ASN A 164 -6.84 -16.63 2.52
C ASN A 164 -6.56 -16.60 4.03
N LEU A 165 -6.09 -15.48 4.57
CA LEU A 165 -5.74 -15.31 5.98
C LEU A 165 -6.86 -14.66 6.79
N LEU A 166 -7.78 -13.95 6.13
CA LEU A 166 -8.84 -13.20 6.79
C LEU A 166 -9.95 -14.12 7.33
N PRO A 167 -10.40 -13.92 8.58
CA PRO A 167 -11.62 -14.52 9.07
C PRO A 167 -12.85 -14.06 8.28
N ALA A 168 -13.87 -14.92 8.18
CA ALA A 168 -15.12 -14.60 7.47
C ALA A 168 -15.93 -13.43 8.07
N THR A 169 -15.59 -12.99 9.29
CA THR A 169 -16.21 -11.86 10.00
C THR A 169 -15.65 -10.49 9.59
N VAL A 170 -14.62 -10.45 8.74
CA VAL A 170 -14.00 -9.20 8.28
C VAL A 170 -14.69 -8.71 7.01
N GLU A 171 -15.23 -7.49 7.04
CA GLU A 171 -15.76 -6.85 5.85
C GLU A 171 -14.65 -6.59 4.83
N THR A 172 -14.77 -7.15 3.64
CA THR A 172 -13.69 -7.11 2.65
C THR A 172 -14.14 -6.38 1.39
N TYR A 173 -13.34 -5.41 0.93
CA TYR A 173 -13.62 -4.64 -0.27
C TYR A 173 -12.47 -4.82 -1.26
N CYS A 174 -12.76 -5.31 -2.46
CA CYS A 174 -11.78 -5.46 -3.53
C CYS A 174 -12.00 -4.40 -4.61
N ILE A 175 -10.99 -3.56 -4.82
CA ILE A 175 -10.98 -2.49 -5.80
C ILE A 175 -9.84 -2.75 -6.76
N ASP A 176 -10.17 -3.04 -8.02
CA ASP A 176 -9.20 -3.22 -9.09
C ASP A 176 -9.82 -2.77 -10.42
N ILE A 177 -9.01 -2.26 -11.34
CA ILE A 177 -9.49 -1.89 -12.68
C ILE A 177 -9.77 -3.14 -13.53
N ASN A 178 -9.12 -4.27 -13.19
CA ASN A 178 -9.29 -5.53 -13.89
C ASN A 178 -10.44 -6.34 -13.27
N PRO A 179 -11.56 -6.55 -14.00
CA PRO A 179 -12.70 -7.30 -13.48
C PRO A 179 -12.34 -8.74 -13.10
N ALA A 180 -11.36 -9.37 -13.76
CA ALA A 180 -10.94 -10.74 -13.45
C ALA A 180 -10.34 -10.87 -12.04
N VAL A 181 -9.64 -9.84 -11.56
CA VAL A 181 -9.10 -9.79 -10.19
C VAL A 181 -10.23 -9.68 -9.19
N VAL A 182 -11.20 -8.81 -9.47
CA VAL A 182 -12.39 -8.60 -8.62
C VAL A 182 -13.20 -9.89 -8.52
N THR A 183 -13.53 -10.53 -9.65
CA THR A 183 -14.26 -11.81 -9.69
C THR A 183 -13.53 -12.88 -8.88
N LYS A 184 -12.21 -13.03 -9.05
CA LYS A 184 -11.42 -14.02 -8.29
C LYS A 184 -11.49 -13.83 -6.77
N LEU A 185 -11.67 -12.60 -6.30
CA LEU A 185 -11.73 -12.29 -4.87
C LEU A 185 -13.16 -12.35 -4.32
N THR A 186 -14.16 -11.98 -5.12
CA THR A 186 -15.57 -12.10 -4.72
C THR A 186 -16.06 -13.55 -4.70
N ASP A 187 -15.52 -14.40 -5.58
CA ASP A 187 -15.92 -15.82 -5.68
C ASP A 187 -15.46 -16.67 -4.49
N ARG A 188 -14.59 -16.15 -3.62
CA ARG A 188 -13.97 -16.90 -2.51
C ARG A 188 -14.86 -17.07 -1.27
N GLY A 189 -16.17 -16.95 -1.42
CA GLY A 189 -17.14 -17.53 -0.49
C GLY A 189 -17.36 -16.78 0.82
N SER A 190 -16.67 -15.67 1.09
CA SER A 190 -17.10 -14.75 2.15
C SER A 190 -18.27 -13.93 1.63
N PHE A 191 -19.47 -14.17 2.15
CA PHE A 191 -20.69 -13.37 1.91
C PHE A 191 -20.49 -11.85 2.09
N GLN A 192 -19.38 -11.44 2.72
CA GLN A 192 -19.04 -10.06 3.01
C GLN A 192 -18.05 -9.41 2.02
N THR A 193 -17.55 -10.12 1.00
CA THR A 193 -16.65 -9.51 0.00
C THR A 193 -17.44 -8.71 -1.02
N ARG A 194 -17.15 -7.41 -1.10
CA ARG A 194 -17.74 -6.48 -2.08
C ARG A 194 -16.67 -6.07 -3.09
N GLY A 195 -16.96 -6.27 -4.38
CA GLY A 195 -16.06 -5.93 -5.47
C GLY A 195 -16.45 -4.62 -6.17
N MET A 196 -15.47 -3.82 -6.56
CA MET A 196 -15.66 -2.63 -7.40
C MET A 196 -14.61 -2.60 -8.51
N VAL A 197 -15.08 -2.56 -9.75
CA VAL A 197 -14.23 -2.42 -10.92
C VAL A 197 -14.08 -0.94 -11.26
N THR A 198 -12.94 -0.33 -10.87
CA THR A 198 -12.71 1.10 -11.08
C THR A 198 -11.21 1.45 -11.01
N ASP A 199 -10.88 2.68 -11.42
CA ASP A 199 -9.55 3.25 -11.21
C ASP A 199 -9.28 3.51 -9.72
N ILE A 200 -8.11 3.07 -9.25
CA ILE A 200 -7.76 3.14 -7.82
C ILE A 200 -7.52 4.58 -7.35
N GLY A 201 -7.04 5.46 -8.23
CA GLY A 201 -6.82 6.86 -7.93
C GLY A 201 -8.12 7.62 -7.76
N LEU A 202 -9.09 7.37 -8.63
CA LEU A 202 -10.46 7.88 -8.50
C LEU A 202 -11.08 7.43 -7.18
N PHE A 203 -11.04 6.12 -6.90
CA PHE A 203 -11.60 5.56 -5.67
C PHE A 203 -10.98 6.17 -4.41
N LEU A 204 -9.65 6.23 -4.31
CA LEU A 204 -8.97 6.77 -3.14
C LEU A 204 -9.21 8.27 -2.97
N ARG A 205 -9.30 9.05 -4.06
CA ARG A 205 -9.69 10.46 -4.01
C ARG A 205 -11.05 10.62 -3.36
N ASP A 206 -12.04 9.90 -3.88
CA ASP A 206 -13.43 10.07 -3.47
C ASP A 206 -13.65 9.55 -2.05
N LEU A 207 -13.03 8.41 -1.69
CA LEU A 207 -13.03 7.89 -0.32
C LEU A 207 -12.40 8.88 0.67
N THR A 208 -11.25 9.47 0.31
CA THR A 208 -10.55 10.44 1.19
C THR A 208 -11.38 11.70 1.36
N ASN A 209 -12.00 12.19 0.28
CA ASN A 209 -12.88 13.35 0.35
C ASN A 209 -14.09 13.05 1.23
N GLU A 210 -14.78 11.92 0.99
CA GLU A 210 -15.92 11.51 1.79
C GLU A 210 -15.56 11.43 3.28
N LEU A 211 -14.42 10.84 3.65
CA LEU A 211 -14.05 10.62 5.05
C LEU A 211 -13.52 11.86 5.79
N ILE A 212 -12.72 12.70 5.12
CA ILE A 212 -11.93 13.77 5.76
C ILE A 212 -12.41 15.16 5.34
N ASN A 213 -12.83 15.33 4.09
CA ASN A 213 -13.33 16.59 3.56
C ASN A 213 -14.86 16.51 3.42
N VAL A 214 -15.56 16.48 4.55
CA VAL A 214 -16.99 16.77 4.51
C VAL A 214 -17.11 18.25 4.14
N TRP A 215 -17.69 18.52 2.97
CA TRP A 215 -18.02 19.86 2.50
C TRP A 215 -18.93 20.59 3.50
#